data_AF-K1UPT4-F1
#
_entry.id   AF-K1UPT4-F1
#
_cell.length_a   1.000
_cell.length_b   1.000
_cell.length_c   1.000
_cell.angle_alpha   90.00
_cell.angle_beta   90.00
_cell.angle_gamma   90.00
#
_symmetry.space_group_name_H-M   'P 1'
#
loop_
_entity.id
_entity.type
_entity.pdbx_description
1 polymer ?
#
loop_
_entity_poly.entity_id
_entity_poly.type
_entity_poly.pdbx_seq_one_letter_code
_entity_poly.pdbx_strand_id
1 'polypeptide(L)'
;MLEELRENKELWKTFCGWKETCQQEYLDLCTGVKGIKLLYDTYFKAIMNPDTRPDRFNDFISEMLGQRVKVLKVLPNESARIA
;
A
#
# COMPACT_ATOMS: atom_id res chain seq x y z
N MET A 1 11.33 -4.15 8.66
CA MET A 1 9.98 -3.58 8.87
C MET A 1 9.59 -3.49 10.35
N LEU A 2 9.36 -4.60 11.09
CA LEU A 2 9.12 -4.50 12.55
C LEU A 2 10.33 -3.95 13.33
N GLU A 3 11.54 -4.31 12.92
CA GLU A 3 12.77 -3.79 13.51
C GLU A 3 12.92 -2.28 13.26
N GLU A 4 12.78 -1.84 12.02
CA GLU A 4 12.75 -0.41 11.64
C GLU A 4 11.68 0.39 12.42
N LEU A 5 10.50 -0.20 12.65
CA LEU A 5 9.43 0.44 13.44
C LEU A 5 9.83 0.60 14.91
N ARG A 6 10.54 -0.38 15.48
CA ARG A 6 11.03 -0.34 16.87
C ARG A 6 12.19 0.64 17.07
N GLU A 7 12.99 0.88 16.03
CA GLU A 7 14.09 1.85 16.08
C GLU A 7 13.60 3.28 16.29
N ASN A 8 12.39 3.61 15.83
CA ASN A 8 11.75 4.89 16.08
C ASN A 8 10.77 4.82 17.25
N LYS A 9 11.17 5.37 18.40
CA LYS A 9 10.39 5.35 19.64
C LYS A 9 9.00 5.97 19.51
N GLU A 10 8.84 7.04 18.73
CA GLU A 10 7.54 7.69 18.54
C GLU A 10 6.61 6.83 17.70
N LEU A 11 7.11 6.28 16.58
CA LEU A 11 6.32 5.37 15.74
C LEU A 11 5.94 4.09 16.49
N TRP A 12 6.87 3.52 17.25
CA TRP A 12 6.63 2.34 18.07
C TRP A 12 5.53 2.60 19.12
N LYS A 13 5.59 3.74 19.80
CA LYS A 13 4.57 4.14 20.77
C LYS A 13 3.20 4.31 20.12
N THR A 14 3.12 4.95 18.95
CA THR A 14 1.87 5.09 18.21
C THR A 14 1.31 3.73 17.80
N PHE A 15 2.15 2.86 17.25
CA PHE A 15 1.77 1.52 16.82
C PHE A 15 1.23 0.69 18.00
N CYS A 16 1.95 0.65 19.12
CA CYS A 16 1.50 -0.06 20.32
C CYS A 16 0.22 0.52 20.95
N GLY A 17 -0.06 1.80 20.71
CA GLY A 17 -1.29 2.45 21.18
C GLY A 17 -2.55 2.11 20.36
N TRP A 18 -2.39 1.49 19.18
CA TRP A 18 -3.51 1.05 18.36
C TRP A 18 -4.12 -0.26 18.86
N LYS A 19 -5.38 -0.51 18.47
CA LYS A 19 -6.00 -1.83 18.64
C LYS A 19 -5.20 -2.89 17.87
N GLU A 20 -5.11 -4.11 18.40
CA GLU A 20 -4.40 -5.23 17.75
C GLU A 20 -4.85 -5.45 16.30
N THR A 21 -6.15 -5.29 16.01
CA THR A 21 -6.67 -5.42 14.64
C THR A 21 -6.07 -4.39 13.68
N CYS A 22 -5.86 -3.15 14.14
CA CYS A 22 -5.23 -2.10 13.36
C CYS A 22 -3.71 -2.32 13.22
N GLN A 23 -3.06 -2.82 14.28
CA GLN A 23 -1.66 -3.20 14.23
C GLN A 23 -1.42 -4.29 13.17
N GLN A 24 -2.24 -5.34 13.19
CA GLN A 24 -2.15 -6.42 12.21
C GLN A 24 -2.47 -5.93 10.79
N GLU A 25 -3.50 -5.10 10.61
CA GLU A 25 -3.84 -4.54 9.30
C GLU A 25 -2.70 -3.68 8.73
N TYR A 26 -2.03 -2.89 9.57
CA TYR A 26 -0.83 -2.14 9.17
C TYR A 26 0.31 -3.07 8.74
N LEU A 27 0.60 -4.12 9.53
CA LEU A 27 1.66 -5.08 9.17
C LEU A 27 1.33 -5.83 7.88
N ASP A 28 0.07 -6.24 7.69
CA ASP A 28 -0.39 -6.90 6.47
C ASP A 28 -0.22 -5.97 5.25
N LEU A 29 -0.48 -4.67 5.40
CA LEU A 29 -0.25 -3.67 4.35
C LEU A 29 1.23 -3.53 4.01
N CYS A 30 2.09 -3.38 5.02
CA CYS A 30 3.52 -3.17 4.81
C CYS A 30 4.26 -4.44 4.33
N THR A 31 3.72 -5.63 4.61
CA THR A 31 4.24 -6.91 4.07
C THR A 31 3.63 -7.28 2.71
N GLY A 32 2.65 -6.51 2.22
CA GLY A 32 1.96 -6.79 0.97
C GLY A 32 0.96 -7.95 1.02
N VAL A 33 0.68 -8.49 2.21
CA VAL A 33 -0.38 -9.50 2.44
C VAL A 33 -1.75 -8.89 2.13
N LYS A 34 -1.95 -7.62 2.45
CA LYS A 34 -3.14 -6.83 2.08
C LYS A 34 -2.71 -5.61 1.29
N GLY A 35 -3.51 -5.23 0.30
CA GLY A 35 -3.44 -3.92 -0.33
C GLY A 35 -4.36 -2.93 0.38
N ILE A 36 -4.25 -1.66 0.01
CA ILE A 36 -5.20 -0.62 0.45
C ILE A 36 -6.59 -0.95 -0.12
N LYS A 37 -7.60 -1.06 0.75
CA LYS A 37 -8.98 -1.46 0.37
C LYS A 37 -9.56 -0.65 -0.79
N LEU A 38 -9.26 0.64 -0.86
CA LEU A 38 -9.65 1.53 -1.96
C LEU A 38 -9.21 0.99 -3.33
N LEU A 39 -8.04 0.36 -3.40
CA LEU A 39 -7.49 -0.21 -4.64
C LEU A 39 -8.25 -1.44 -5.13
N TYR A 40 -9.13 -2.02 -4.30
CA TYR A 40 -9.91 -3.20 -4.66
C TYR A 40 -11.25 -2.86 -5.31
N ASP A 41 -11.72 -1.61 -5.21
CA ASP A 41 -12.96 -1.18 -5.83
C ASP A 41 -12.91 -1.31 -7.35
N THR A 42 -13.99 -1.82 -7.95
CA THR A 42 -14.05 -2.13 -9.40
C THR A 42 -13.90 -0.87 -10.25
N TYR A 43 -14.50 0.24 -9.84
CA TYR A 43 -14.37 1.51 -10.55
C TYR A 43 -12.97 2.08 -10.38
N PHE A 44 -12.43 2.00 -9.16
CA PHE A 44 -11.06 2.42 -8.89
C PHE A 44 -10.06 1.64 -9.75
N LYS A 45 -10.18 0.32 -9.84
CA LYS A 45 -9.33 -0.50 -10.73
C LYS A 45 -9.45 -0.11 -12.19
N ALA A 46 -10.67 0.14 -12.68
CA ALA A 46 -10.87 0.50 -14.08
C ALA A 46 -10.23 1.86 -14.44
N ILE A 47 -10.32 2.83 -13.53
CA ILE A 47 -9.82 4.19 -13.75
C ILE A 47 -8.33 4.29 -13.42
N MET A 48 -7.88 3.65 -12.34
CA MET A 48 -6.55 3.80 -11.77
C MET A 48 -5.65 2.59 -12.03
N ASN A 49 -5.94 1.79 -13.06
CA ASN A 49 -5.11 0.64 -13.42
C ASN A 49 -3.67 1.11 -13.71
N PRO A 50 -2.68 0.72 -12.90
CA PRO A 50 -1.30 1.17 -13.06
C PRO A 50 -0.64 0.59 -14.32
N ASP A 51 -1.14 -0.52 -14.87
CA ASP A 51 -0.62 -1.12 -16.10
C ASP A 51 -1.04 -0.36 -17.35
N THR A 52 -2.26 0.19 -17.38
CA THR A 52 -2.76 0.92 -18.56
C THR A 52 -2.56 2.42 -18.43
N ARG A 53 -2.63 2.97 -17.22
CA ARG A 53 -2.62 4.42 -16.95
C ARG A 53 -1.86 4.78 -15.67
N PRO A 54 -0.54 4.55 -15.63
CA PRO A 54 0.29 4.77 -14.44
C PRO A 54 0.28 6.22 -13.95
N ASP A 55 0.19 7.21 -14.85
CA ASP A 55 0.23 8.63 -14.46
C ASP A 55 -0.92 9.03 -13.54
N ARG A 56 -2.14 8.53 -13.80
CA ARG A 56 -3.31 8.81 -12.94
C ARG A 56 -3.13 8.26 -11.53
N PHE A 57 -2.56 7.06 -11.45
CA PHE A 57 -2.28 6.42 -10.18
C PHE A 57 -1.15 7.14 -9.42
N ASN A 58 -0.10 7.54 -10.13
CA ASN A 58 1.01 8.31 -9.56
C ASN A 58 0.55 9.66 -9.00
N ASP A 59 -0.24 10.42 -9.76
CA ASP A 59 -0.78 11.69 -9.32
C ASP A 59 -1.69 11.50 -8.11
N PHE A 60 -2.59 10.52 -8.15
CA PHE A 60 -3.48 10.22 -7.03
C PHE A 60 -2.72 9.91 -5.73
N ILE A 61 -1.74 9.00 -5.78
CA ILE A 61 -0.95 8.65 -4.60
C ILE A 61 -0.07 9.83 -4.16
N SER A 62 0.43 10.63 -5.11
CA SER A 62 1.23 11.82 -4.78
C SER A 62 0.42 12.84 -3.98
N GLU A 63 -0.79 13.13 -4.42
CA GLU A 63 -1.71 14.04 -3.72
C GLU A 63 -2.11 13.47 -2.35
N MET A 64 -2.39 12.17 -2.27
CA MET A 64 -2.77 11.51 -1.01
C MET A 64 -1.64 11.52 0.03
N LEU A 65 -0.38 11.36 -0.41
CA LEU A 65 0.79 11.35 0.47
C LEU A 65 1.39 12.74 0.72
N GLY A 66 0.97 13.77 -0.02
CA GLY A 66 1.56 15.12 0.02
C GLY A 66 3.01 15.17 -0.49
N GLN A 67 3.46 14.16 -1.24
CA GLN A 67 4.80 14.06 -1.79
C GLN A 67 4.75 13.44 -3.18
N ARG A 68 5.60 13.94 -4.10
CA ARG A 68 5.66 13.41 -5.47
C ARG A 68 6.23 12.00 -5.48
N VAL A 69 5.45 11.04 -5.96
CA VAL A 69 5.84 9.62 -6.10
C VAL A 69 5.60 9.11 -7.52
N LYS A 70 6.28 8.01 -7.86
CA LYS A 70 6.10 7.31 -9.13
C LYS A 70 6.13 5.80 -8.92
N VAL A 71 5.15 5.09 -9.47
CA VAL A 71 5.17 3.63 -9.57
C VAL A 71 6.28 3.22 -10.52
N LEU A 72 7.22 2.43 -10.00
CA LEU A 72 8.35 1.92 -10.77
C LEU A 72 8.02 0.61 -11.47
N LYS A 73 7.29 -0.28 -10.80
CA LYS A 73 6.94 -1.60 -11.30
C LYS A 73 5.70 -2.11 -10.60
N VAL A 74 4.77 -2.64 -11.39
CA VAL A 74 3.66 -3.45 -10.87
C VAL A 74 4.18 -4.88 -10.74
N LEU A 75 4.06 -5.47 -9.55
CA LEU A 75 4.45 -6.87 -9.34
C LEU A 75 3.34 -7.78 -9.86
N PRO A 76 3.65 -8.82 -10.65
CA PRO A 76 2.64 -9.74 -11.14
C PRO A 76 2.01 -10.51 -9.97
N ASN A 77 0.68 -10.61 -9.98
CA ASN A 77 -0.03 -11.51 -9.06
C ASN A 77 0.38 -12.96 -9.35
N GLU A 78 0.62 -13.77 -8.31
CA GLU A 78 0.98 -15.20 -8.45
C GLU A 78 -0.03 -15.99 -9.31
N SER A 79 -1.29 -15.55 -9.38
CA SER A 79 -2.36 -16.13 -10.20
C SER A 79 -2.13 -16.02 -11.72
N ALA A 80 -1.22 -15.15 -12.17
CA ALA A 80 -0.94 -14.94 -13.58
C ALA A 80 0.19 -15.85 -14.12
N ARG A 81 0.78 -16.73 -13.28
CA ARG A 81 1.89 -17.63 -13.67
C ARG A 81 1.45 -19.03 -14.11
N ILE A 82 0.24 -19.18 -14.66
CA ILE A 82 -0.16 -20.41 -15.34
C ILE A 82 -0.61 -20.06 -16.76
N ALA A 83 0.33 -20.15 -17.69
CA ALA A 83 0.10 -20.38 -19.11
C ALA A 83 1.35 -21.04 -19.70
#